data_AF-A0A6N0LUD8-F1
#
_entry.id   AF-A0A6N0LUD8-F1
#
_cell.length_a   1.000
_cell.length_b   1.000
_cell.length_c   1.000
_cell.angle_alpha   90.00
_cell.angle_beta   90.00
_cell.angle_gamma   90.00
#
_symmetry.space_group_name_H-M   'P 1'
#
loop_
_entity.id
_entity.type
_entity.pdbx_description
1 polymer ?
#
loop_
_entity_poly.entity_id
_entity_poly.type
_entity_poly.pdbx_seq_one_letter_code
_entity_poly.pdbx_strand_id
1 'polypeptide(L)'
;MLITAYPLAWPPSQKRTPGDKRTSASYRVGFAKARDDLLDELRLSSADDVVISSNIPLRKDGKPLASFKEPIDPGIAVYFRSKGQSYVVCCDAWDKVKNNLRAIGEYISALRAIVNCQVSSVLPVLAKHAIENYVLRESGQPKSKSKKPSSSNSKKRKSQDSKSQQQPHTETKSRPHAKATASLGWREILGVPHESDFATVRSAYYGAARVHHPDGGIFPNEEKMKAINQAFEQAKLEYGK
;
A
#
# COMPACT_ATOMS: atom_id res chain seq x y z
N MET A 1 6.07 -20.38 -1.75
CA MET A 1 7.18 -20.77 -0.86
C MET A 1 6.58 -21.01 0.52
N LEU A 2 6.98 -22.03 1.26
CA LEU A 2 6.50 -22.19 2.64
C LEU A 2 7.26 -21.21 3.53
N ILE A 3 6.59 -20.18 4.01
CA ILE A 3 7.20 -19.13 4.84
C ILE A 3 7.31 -19.67 6.27
N THR A 4 8.55 -19.78 6.76
CA THR A 4 8.84 -20.27 8.10
C THR A 4 9.24 -19.13 9.04
N ALA A 5 8.88 -19.24 10.32
CA ALA A 5 9.29 -18.29 11.33
C ALA A 5 10.81 -18.35 11.66
N TYR A 6 11.44 -19.50 11.38
CA TYR A 6 12.88 -19.72 11.47
C TYR A 6 13.30 -20.79 10.44
N PRO A 7 14.42 -20.64 9.71
CA PRO A 7 15.32 -19.47 9.66
C PRO A 7 14.68 -18.24 8.99
N LEU A 8 15.38 -17.09 9.00
CA LEU A 8 14.91 -15.86 8.36
C LEU A 8 14.65 -16.07 6.86
N ALA A 9 13.39 -15.96 6.46
CA ALA A 9 12.96 -15.87 5.08
C ALA A 9 12.91 -14.39 4.68
N TRP A 10 13.87 -13.95 3.86
CA TRP A 10 13.92 -12.58 3.35
C TRP A 10 13.26 -12.48 1.98
N PRO A 11 12.43 -11.45 1.70
CA PRO A 11 11.79 -11.31 0.39
C PRO A 11 12.82 -11.05 -0.73
N PRO A 12 12.74 -11.75 -1.86
CA PRO A 12 13.75 -11.66 -2.93
C PRO A 12 13.79 -10.30 -3.63
N SER A 13 12.70 -9.52 -3.56
CA SER A 13 12.62 -8.19 -4.15
C SER A 13 13.36 -7.10 -3.35
N GLN A 14 13.71 -7.37 -2.09
CA GLN A 14 14.28 -6.36 -1.20
C GLN A 14 15.78 -6.58 -0.98
N LYS A 15 16.58 -5.53 -1.20
CA LYS A 15 18.03 -5.57 -0.92
C LYS A 15 18.30 -5.60 0.58
N ARG A 16 19.29 -6.39 1.00
CA ARG A 16 19.78 -6.44 2.39
C ARG A 16 20.61 -5.20 2.72
N THR A 17 20.57 -4.78 3.98
CA THR A 17 21.49 -3.76 4.52
C THR A 17 22.82 -4.44 4.89
N PRO A 18 23.95 -4.01 4.31
CA PRO A 18 25.28 -4.50 4.69
C PRO A 18 25.56 -4.25 6.17
N GLY A 19 26.29 -5.18 6.82
CA GLY A 19 26.60 -5.11 8.25
C GLY A 19 27.23 -3.78 8.68
N ASP A 20 28.14 -3.24 7.88
CA ASP A 20 28.88 -2.00 8.18
C ASP A 20 28.01 -0.75 8.15
N LYS A 21 26.85 -0.81 7.48
CA LYS A 21 25.89 0.29 7.40
C LYS A 21 24.82 0.22 8.48
N ARG A 22 24.79 -0.84 9.28
CA ARG A 22 23.81 -1.00 10.36
C ARG A 22 24.19 -0.06 11.49
N THR A 23 23.19 0.63 12.01
CA THR A 23 23.37 1.58 13.12
C THR A 23 22.66 1.08 14.38
N SER A 24 23.01 1.66 15.53
CA SER A 24 22.28 1.41 16.76
C SER A 24 21.07 2.32 16.87
N ALA A 25 19.92 1.77 17.24
CA ALA A 25 18.71 2.55 17.47
C ALA A 25 18.57 2.94 18.94
N SER A 26 17.95 4.09 19.20
CA SER A 26 17.69 4.63 20.55
C SER A 26 16.43 4.05 21.23
N TYR A 27 15.83 2.99 20.68
CA TYR A 27 14.62 2.39 21.23
C TYR A 27 14.85 1.82 22.63
N ARG A 28 14.05 2.29 23.60
CA ARG A 28 14.09 1.83 25.00
C ARG A 28 13.20 0.62 25.28
N VAL A 29 12.63 0.00 24.24
CA VAL A 29 11.63 -1.07 24.36
C VAL A 29 12.30 -2.45 24.33
N GLY A 30 11.85 -3.34 25.23
CA GLY A 30 12.28 -4.74 25.24
C GLY A 30 11.68 -5.54 24.09
N PHE A 31 12.32 -6.65 23.70
CA PHE A 31 11.87 -7.48 22.57
C PHE A 31 10.42 -7.97 22.70
N ALA A 32 10.03 -8.47 23.88
CA ALA A 32 8.68 -8.95 24.13
C ALA A 32 7.62 -7.86 23.92
N LYS A 33 7.87 -6.66 24.48
CA LYS A 33 6.98 -5.52 24.28
C LYS A 33 6.94 -5.06 22.83
N ALA A 34 8.08 -5.01 22.13
CA ALA A 34 8.11 -4.66 20.71
C ALA A 34 7.30 -5.65 19.86
N ARG A 35 7.37 -6.95 20.18
CA ARG A 35 6.57 -7.99 19.53
C ARG A 35 5.08 -7.81 19.82
N ASP A 36 4.71 -7.62 21.08
CA ASP A 36 3.30 -7.54 21.48
C ASP A 36 2.66 -6.28 20.90
N ASP A 37 3.35 -5.13 20.95
CA ASP A 37 2.93 -3.88 20.32
C ASP A 37 2.74 -4.08 18.78
N LEU A 38 3.65 -4.80 18.10
CA LEU A 38 3.51 -5.14 16.67
C LEU A 38 2.29 -6.02 16.38
N LEU A 39 2.07 -7.07 17.19
CA LEU A 39 0.94 -7.98 17.02
C LEU A 39 -0.40 -7.27 17.24
N ASP A 40 -0.45 -6.35 18.21
CA ASP A 40 -1.62 -5.51 18.47
C ASP A 40 -1.91 -4.59 17.27
N GLU A 41 -0.88 -3.95 16.68
CA GLU A 41 -1.05 -3.11 15.49
C GLU A 41 -1.53 -3.89 14.26
N LEU A 42 -1.03 -5.11 14.06
CA LEU A 42 -1.50 -6.02 13.01
C LEU A 42 -2.95 -6.46 13.24
N ARG A 43 -3.32 -6.77 14.49
CA ARG A 43 -4.70 -7.09 14.87
C ARG A 43 -5.65 -5.93 14.61
N LEU A 44 -5.26 -4.71 14.99
CA LEU A 44 -6.04 -3.49 14.72
C LEU A 44 -6.21 -3.22 13.22
N SER A 45 -5.23 -3.64 12.42
CA SER A 45 -5.25 -3.54 10.96
C SER A 45 -6.01 -4.68 10.28
N SER A 46 -6.68 -5.55 11.05
CA SER A 46 -7.38 -6.75 10.55
C SER A 46 -6.48 -7.67 9.71
N ALA A 47 -5.23 -7.84 10.14
CA ALA A 47 -4.29 -8.77 9.51
C ALA A 47 -4.48 -10.19 10.09
N ASP A 48 -4.47 -11.17 9.20
CA ASP A 48 -4.53 -12.60 9.50
C ASP A 48 -3.24 -13.29 9.06
N ASP A 49 -3.04 -14.53 9.49
CA ASP A 49 -1.93 -15.39 9.03
C ASP A 49 -0.54 -14.73 9.20
N VAL A 50 -0.31 -14.17 10.39
CA VAL A 50 0.92 -13.44 10.72
C VAL A 50 2.05 -14.42 11.00
N VAL A 51 3.14 -14.29 10.24
CA VAL A 51 4.39 -15.03 10.41
C VAL A 51 5.54 -14.05 10.58
N ILE A 52 6.14 -14.03 11.78
CA ILE A 52 7.36 -13.27 12.06
C ILE A 52 8.56 -14.18 11.79
N SER A 53 9.27 -13.92 10.69
CA SER A 53 10.46 -14.64 10.28
C SER A 53 11.73 -13.92 10.76
N SER A 54 12.57 -14.62 11.51
CA SER A 54 13.83 -14.08 12.05
C SER A 54 14.84 -15.19 12.34
N ASN A 55 16.11 -14.82 12.54
CA ASN A 55 17.16 -15.76 12.96
C ASN A 55 17.22 -15.98 14.48
N ILE A 56 16.12 -15.70 15.21
CA ILE A 56 16.01 -16.04 16.62
C ILE A 56 15.36 -17.42 16.74
N PRO A 57 15.97 -18.39 17.45
CA PRO A 57 15.37 -19.70 17.67
C PRO A 57 14.07 -19.57 18.45
N LEU A 58 13.06 -20.32 18.01
CA LEU A 58 11.74 -20.35 18.63
C LEU A 58 11.77 -21.26 19.88
N ARG A 59 11.09 -20.84 20.95
CA ARG A 59 10.75 -21.70 22.08
C ARG A 59 9.77 -22.79 21.61
N LYS A 60 9.61 -23.85 22.41
CA LYS A 60 8.61 -24.92 22.17
C LYS A 60 7.18 -24.40 21.93
N ASP A 61 6.87 -23.18 22.37
CA ASP A 61 5.57 -22.50 22.15
C ASP A 61 5.49 -21.69 20.84
N GLY A 62 6.47 -21.81 19.94
CA GLY A 62 6.52 -21.09 18.67
C GLY A 62 6.85 -19.60 18.78
N LYS A 63 7.15 -19.09 19.98
CA LYS A 63 7.53 -17.69 20.23
C LYS A 63 9.06 -17.54 20.29
N PRO A 64 9.66 -16.43 19.82
CA PRO A 64 11.11 -16.24 19.87
C PRO A 64 11.66 -16.24 21.30
N LEU A 65 12.82 -16.88 21.52
CA LEU A 65 13.45 -16.98 22.84
C LEU A 65 14.05 -15.63 23.29
N ALA A 66 13.48 -15.02 24.35
CA ALA A 66 13.86 -13.69 24.82
C ALA A 66 15.29 -13.58 25.41
N SER A 67 15.92 -14.71 25.78
CA SER A 67 17.25 -14.77 26.39
C SER A 67 18.38 -15.13 25.39
N PHE A 68 18.09 -15.14 24.09
CA PHE A 68 19.06 -15.56 23.08
C PHE A 68 20.08 -14.45 22.75
N LYS A 69 21.34 -14.84 22.52
CA LYS A 69 22.41 -13.96 22.04
C LYS A 69 22.00 -13.36 20.69
N GLU A 70 22.24 -12.07 20.48
CA GLU A 70 21.86 -11.42 19.21
C GLU A 70 22.52 -12.14 18.02
N PRO A 71 21.73 -12.53 16.99
CA PRO A 71 22.25 -13.23 15.82
C PRO A 71 23.14 -12.31 14.97
N ILE A 72 24.09 -12.88 14.25
CA ILE A 72 24.97 -12.16 13.31
C ILE A 72 24.14 -11.38 12.27
N ASP A 73 23.04 -11.98 11.83
CA ASP A 73 22.04 -11.34 10.99
C ASP A 73 20.79 -10.96 11.82
N PRO A 74 20.62 -9.67 12.20
CA PRO A 74 19.52 -9.19 13.01
C PRO A 74 18.25 -8.88 12.20
N GLY A 75 18.20 -9.21 10.91
CA GLY A 75 17.07 -8.93 10.04
C GLY A 75 15.77 -9.61 10.49
N ILE A 76 14.66 -8.94 10.24
CA ILE A 76 13.30 -9.46 10.45
C ILE A 76 12.48 -9.25 9.19
N ALA A 77 11.67 -10.25 8.85
CA ALA A 77 10.59 -10.13 7.87
C ALA A 77 9.27 -10.57 8.50
N VAL A 78 8.25 -9.73 8.41
CA VAL A 78 6.89 -9.99 8.91
C VAL A 78 5.99 -10.18 7.71
N TYR A 79 5.48 -11.39 7.58
CA TYR A 79 4.51 -11.76 6.56
C TYR A 79 3.12 -11.79 7.19
N PHE A 80 2.13 -11.24 6.51
CA PHE A 80 0.75 -11.25 6.98
C PHE A 80 -0.21 -11.09 5.80
N ARG A 81 -1.46 -11.49 6.01
CA ARG A 81 -2.53 -11.32 5.03
C ARG A 81 -3.49 -10.24 5.49
N SER A 82 -3.87 -9.32 4.61
CA SER A 82 -4.92 -8.34 4.90
C SER A 82 -5.83 -8.18 3.69
N LYS A 83 -7.15 -8.16 3.91
CA LYS A 83 -8.17 -8.04 2.83
C LYS A 83 -7.97 -9.03 1.67
N GLY A 84 -7.49 -10.24 1.97
CA GLY A 84 -7.25 -11.29 0.99
C GLY A 84 -5.97 -11.14 0.15
N GLN A 85 -5.11 -10.16 0.45
CA GLN A 85 -3.80 -9.97 -0.15
C GLN A 85 -2.69 -10.30 0.85
N SER A 86 -1.58 -10.85 0.38
CA SER A 86 -0.41 -11.19 1.20
C SER A 86 0.63 -10.08 1.13
N TYR A 87 1.12 -9.65 2.29
CA TYR A 87 2.07 -8.55 2.45
C TYR A 87 3.32 -9.04 3.17
N VAL A 88 4.42 -8.34 2.92
CA VAL A 88 5.66 -8.47 3.69
C VAL A 88 6.17 -7.10 4.08
N VAL A 89 6.60 -6.97 5.32
CA VAL A 89 7.40 -5.82 5.79
C VAL A 89 8.68 -6.37 6.38
N CYS A 90 9.82 -5.87 5.93
CA CYS A 90 11.12 -6.34 6.41
C CYS A 90 12.02 -5.17 6.81
N CYS A 91 12.87 -5.40 7.81
CA CYS A 91 13.79 -4.41 8.33
C CYS A 91 15.08 -5.09 8.82
N ASP A 92 16.22 -4.59 8.35
CA ASP A 92 17.56 -5.01 8.78
C ASP A 92 18.53 -3.82 8.92
N ALA A 93 17.98 -2.62 9.12
CA ALA A 93 18.73 -1.37 9.24
C ALA A 93 19.49 -1.26 10.57
N TRP A 94 18.98 -1.91 11.62
CA TRP A 94 19.52 -1.82 12.97
C TRP A 94 20.33 -3.06 13.35
N ASP A 95 21.31 -2.83 14.22
CA ASP A 95 22.20 -3.83 14.82
C ASP A 95 21.45 -4.90 15.64
N LYS A 96 20.33 -4.54 16.28
CA LYS A 96 19.55 -5.42 17.15
C LYS A 96 18.24 -5.84 16.53
N VAL A 97 17.91 -7.12 16.69
CA VAL A 97 16.62 -7.68 16.24
C VAL A 97 15.43 -6.95 16.88
N LYS A 98 15.50 -6.62 18.18
CA LYS A 98 14.42 -5.87 18.85
C LYS A 98 14.16 -4.49 18.22
N ASN A 99 15.21 -3.84 17.72
CA ASN A 99 15.12 -2.51 17.13
C ASN A 99 14.48 -2.58 15.75
N ASN A 100 14.88 -3.57 14.95
CA ASN A 100 14.23 -3.88 13.67
C ASN A 100 12.75 -4.22 13.86
N LEU A 101 12.41 -5.03 14.88
CA LEU A 101 11.01 -5.38 15.18
C LEU A 101 10.18 -4.15 15.57
N ARG A 102 10.75 -3.29 16.43
CA ARG A 102 10.10 -2.07 16.88
C ARG A 102 9.84 -1.10 15.72
N ALA A 103 10.82 -0.93 14.84
CA ALA A 103 10.69 -0.08 13.67
C ALA A 103 9.55 -0.55 12.74
N ILE A 104 9.40 -1.87 12.54
CA ILE A 104 8.27 -2.42 11.77
C ILE A 104 6.93 -2.12 12.46
N GLY A 105 6.85 -2.28 13.78
CA GLY A 105 5.64 -1.94 14.55
C GLY A 105 5.24 -0.48 14.41
N GLU A 106 6.21 0.44 14.54
CA GLU A 106 5.98 1.88 14.36
C GLU A 106 5.58 2.23 12.93
N TYR A 107 6.17 1.57 11.94
CA TYR A 107 5.79 1.73 10.54
C TYR A 107 4.32 1.34 10.29
N ILE A 108 3.88 0.19 10.79
CA ILE A 108 2.49 -0.27 10.65
C ILE A 108 1.53 0.67 11.39
N SER A 109 1.90 1.08 12.61
CA SER A 109 1.12 2.04 13.40
C SER A 109 0.94 3.37 12.65
N ALA A 110 2.02 3.91 12.08
CA ALA A 110 1.98 5.13 11.29
C ALA A 110 1.14 4.97 10.02
N LEU A 111 1.29 3.87 9.28
CA LEU A 111 0.47 3.58 8.10
C LEU A 111 -1.01 3.51 8.46
N ARG A 112 -1.36 2.82 9.56
CA ARG A 112 -2.74 2.75 10.04
C ARG A 112 -3.27 4.13 10.38
N ALA A 113 -2.47 4.98 11.04
CA ALA A 113 -2.86 6.34 11.36
C ALA A 113 -3.12 7.18 10.09
N ILE A 114 -2.27 7.05 9.07
CA ILE A 114 -2.41 7.74 7.78
C ILE A 114 -3.64 7.25 7.02
N VAL A 115 -3.89 5.95 6.97
CA VAL A 115 -5.02 5.37 6.23
C VAL A 115 -6.36 5.68 6.92
N ASN A 116 -6.38 5.77 8.25
CA ASN A 116 -7.60 6.02 9.02
C ASN A 116 -7.91 7.51 9.21
N CYS A 117 -6.98 8.42 8.92
CA CYS A 117 -7.25 9.84 9.06
C CYS A 117 -8.22 10.30 7.94
N GLN A 118 -9.20 11.14 8.30
CA GLN A 118 -10.17 11.70 7.36
C GLN A 118 -9.67 12.98 6.69
N VAL A 119 -8.35 13.17 6.63
CA VAL A 119 -7.75 14.36 6.06
C VAL A 119 -7.89 14.31 4.54
N SER A 120 -8.48 15.36 3.96
CA SER A 120 -8.56 15.55 2.51
C SER A 120 -7.19 15.89 1.94
N SER A 121 -6.31 14.90 1.86
CA SER A 121 -5.01 14.99 1.24
C SER A 121 -4.77 13.81 0.32
N VAL A 122 -3.82 13.94 -0.60
CA VAL A 122 -3.44 12.84 -1.50
C VAL A 122 -2.71 11.71 -0.78
N LEU A 123 -2.16 11.97 0.41
CA LEU A 123 -1.28 11.03 1.10
C LEU A 123 -1.97 9.72 1.51
N PRO A 124 -3.17 9.70 2.12
CA PRO A 124 -3.88 8.45 2.40
C PRO A 124 -4.17 7.62 1.15
N VAL A 125 -4.54 8.27 0.04
CA VAL A 125 -4.83 7.60 -1.24
C VAL A 125 -3.56 6.98 -1.82
N LEU A 126 -2.48 7.75 -1.86
CA LEU A 126 -1.17 7.26 -2.33
C LEU A 126 -0.62 6.16 -1.43
N ALA A 127 -0.76 6.27 -0.11
CA ALA A 127 -0.33 5.25 0.84
C ALA A 127 -1.09 3.94 0.61
N LYS A 128 -2.41 4.01 0.44
CA LYS A 128 -3.22 2.82 0.11
C LYS A 128 -2.76 2.16 -1.19
N HIS A 129 -2.53 2.96 -2.23
CA HIS A 129 -2.05 2.44 -3.51
C HIS A 129 -0.62 1.87 -3.42
N ALA A 130 0.27 2.51 -2.67
CA ALA A 130 1.63 2.03 -2.45
C ALA A 130 1.64 0.69 -1.70
N ILE A 131 0.80 0.55 -0.66
CA ILE A 131 0.61 -0.72 0.06
C ILE A 131 0.12 -1.80 -0.91
N GLU A 132 -0.91 -1.51 -1.71
CA GLU A 132 -1.45 -2.45 -2.71
C GLU A 132 -0.40 -2.89 -3.75
N ASN A 133 0.58 -2.05 -4.07
CA ASN A 133 1.70 -2.42 -4.95
C ASN A 133 2.84 -3.16 -4.24
N TYR A 134 2.93 -3.06 -2.91
CA TYR A 134 3.89 -3.81 -2.08
C TYR A 134 3.37 -5.20 -1.67
N VAL A 135 2.20 -5.58 -2.19
CA VAL A 135 1.68 -6.95 -2.13
C VAL A 135 2.77 -7.88 -2.68
N LEU A 136 3.06 -8.93 -1.92
CA LEU A 136 3.76 -10.07 -2.49
C LEU A 136 2.87 -10.59 -3.61
N ARG A 137 3.19 -10.21 -4.85
CA ARG A 137 2.58 -10.77 -6.03
C ARG A 137 3.11 -12.19 -6.12
N GLU A 138 2.56 -13.08 -5.29
CA GLU A 138 2.84 -14.49 -5.38
C GLU A 138 2.42 -14.93 -6.79
N SER A 139 3.42 -15.21 -7.61
CA SER A 139 3.26 -16.08 -8.76
C SER A 139 2.79 -17.44 -8.24
N GLY A 140 1.45 -17.57 -8.16
CA GLY A 140 0.70 -18.82 -8.04
C GLY A 140 1.06 -19.72 -6.87
N GLN A 141 0.25 -19.69 -5.80
CA GLN A 141 -0.21 -20.92 -5.15
C GLN A 141 -1.62 -20.75 -4.55
N PRO A 142 -2.38 -21.86 -4.43
CA PRO A 142 -3.82 -21.82 -4.55
C PRO A 142 -4.52 -21.50 -3.24
N LYS A 143 -5.66 -20.80 -3.38
CA LYS A 143 -6.63 -20.54 -2.32
C LYS A 143 -6.92 -21.82 -1.51
N SER A 144 -6.51 -21.83 -0.24
CA SER A 144 -7.00 -22.82 0.70
C SER A 144 -8.51 -22.62 0.83
N LYS A 145 -9.27 -23.65 0.42
CA LYS A 145 -10.73 -23.67 0.45
C LYS A 145 -11.20 -23.48 1.90
N SER A 146 -11.79 -22.32 2.19
CA SER A 146 -12.65 -22.18 3.37
C SER A 146 -13.83 -23.13 3.21
N LYS A 147 -13.89 -24.18 4.03
CA LYS A 147 -15.10 -24.97 4.25
C LYS A 147 -16.14 -24.05 4.88
N LYS A 148 -17.16 -23.66 4.11
CA LYS A 148 -18.43 -23.17 4.67
C LYS A 148 -19.16 -24.35 5.33
N PRO A 149 -19.73 -24.22 6.52
CA PRO A 149 -20.84 -25.05 6.95
C PRO A 149 -22.12 -24.63 6.23
N SER A 150 -22.93 -25.64 6.00
CA SER A 150 -24.14 -25.73 5.21
C SER A 150 -25.35 -25.00 5.78
N SER A 151 -26.13 -24.46 4.84
CA SER A 151 -27.58 -24.26 4.80
C SER A 151 -28.45 -24.62 6.01
N SER A 152 -29.35 -23.70 6.36
CA SER A 152 -30.74 -24.03 6.69
C SER A 152 -31.70 -22.99 6.12
N ASN A 153 -32.74 -23.52 5.52
CA ASN A 153 -33.70 -22.96 4.58
C ASN A 153 -34.85 -22.24 5.31
N SER A 154 -35.42 -21.15 4.78
CA SER A 154 -36.83 -20.77 5.02
C SER A 154 -37.36 -19.66 4.10
N LYS A 155 -38.22 -20.11 3.17
CA LYS A 155 -39.58 -19.61 2.82
C LYS A 155 -39.81 -18.12 2.52
N LYS A 156 -39.99 -17.85 1.22
CA LYS A 156 -41.28 -17.48 0.56
C LYS A 156 -42.10 -16.32 1.17
N ARG A 157 -42.27 -15.23 0.39
CA ARG A 157 -43.57 -14.58 0.11
C ARG A 157 -43.46 -13.54 -1.02
N LYS A 158 -44.60 -13.33 -1.68
CA LYS A 158 -44.85 -12.76 -3.03
C LYS A 158 -45.95 -11.70 -2.88
N SER A 159 -45.82 -10.53 -3.50
CA SER A 159 -46.88 -9.52 -3.81
C SER A 159 -46.18 -8.32 -4.50
N GLN A 160 -46.40 -7.91 -5.77
CA GLN A 160 -47.59 -7.31 -6.41
C GLN A 160 -48.29 -6.27 -5.50
N ASP A 161 -48.62 -5.02 -5.87
CA ASP A 161 -48.78 -4.35 -7.15
C ASP A 161 -48.99 -2.81 -6.89
N SER A 162 -49.01 -1.98 -7.96
CA SER A 162 -49.72 -0.68 -8.08
C SER A 162 -49.03 0.70 -7.84
N LYS A 163 -48.51 1.29 -8.94
CA LYS A 163 -48.98 2.50 -9.68
C LYS A 163 -49.47 3.79 -8.96
N SER A 164 -48.90 4.97 -9.33
CA SER A 164 -49.55 6.27 -9.77
C SER A 164 -48.52 7.44 -9.77
N GLN A 165 -48.11 8.02 -10.93
CA GLN A 165 -48.51 9.32 -11.55
C GLN A 165 -48.30 10.58 -10.67
N GLN A 166 -47.79 11.78 -11.04
CA GLN A 166 -47.13 12.50 -12.19
C GLN A 166 -46.64 13.87 -11.58
N GLN A 167 -45.37 14.31 -11.73
CA GLN A 167 -44.81 15.49 -12.48
C GLN A 167 -45.42 16.92 -12.26
N PRO A 168 -44.74 18.06 -12.60
CA PRO A 168 -43.36 18.32 -13.10
C PRO A 168 -42.63 19.57 -12.51
N HIS A 169 -41.28 19.63 -12.50
CA HIS A 169 -40.54 20.92 -12.50
C HIS A 169 -39.21 20.87 -13.30
N THR A 170 -39.21 21.61 -14.41
CA THR A 170 -38.12 22.38 -15.06
C THR A 170 -36.74 21.73 -15.35
N GLU A 171 -36.64 21.23 -16.58
CA GLU A 171 -35.59 21.41 -17.59
C GLU A 171 -34.28 22.14 -17.22
N THR A 172 -33.19 21.37 -17.05
CA THR A 172 -31.82 21.81 -17.40
C THR A 172 -31.19 20.75 -18.31
N LYS A 173 -31.03 21.11 -19.59
CA LYS A 173 -30.49 20.26 -20.66
C LYS A 173 -29.11 19.69 -20.30
N SER A 174 -29.05 18.38 -20.07
CA SER A 174 -27.80 17.61 -20.02
C SER A 174 -27.74 16.70 -21.25
N ARG A 175 -26.81 17.00 -22.16
CA ARG A 175 -26.57 16.30 -23.43
C ARG A 175 -25.89 14.94 -23.17
N PRO A 176 -26.14 13.89 -23.97
CA PRO A 176 -25.68 12.55 -23.66
C PRO A 176 -24.21 12.34 -24.04
N HIS A 177 -23.39 11.86 -23.09
CA HIS A 177 -22.04 11.37 -23.39
C HIS A 177 -22.11 9.92 -23.90
N ALA A 178 -22.21 9.77 -25.21
CA ALA A 178 -21.94 8.52 -25.90
C ALA A 178 -20.56 8.58 -26.58
N LYS A 179 -19.68 7.65 -26.17
CA LYS A 179 -18.51 7.08 -26.86
C LYS A 179 -17.47 8.02 -27.50
N ALA A 180 -16.24 7.97 -26.98
CA ALA A 180 -15.04 7.85 -27.81
C ALA A 180 -13.87 7.30 -26.99
N THR A 181 -13.34 6.15 -27.39
CA THR A 181 -12.00 5.70 -27.03
C THR A 181 -11.02 6.67 -27.70
N ALA A 182 -10.42 7.58 -26.94
CA ALA A 182 -9.42 8.52 -27.44
C ALA A 182 -8.28 8.61 -26.43
N SER A 183 -7.05 8.64 -26.94
CA SER A 183 -5.80 8.89 -26.21
C SER A 183 -6.00 9.82 -25.00
N LEU A 184 -5.50 9.40 -23.83
CA LEU A 184 -5.47 10.20 -22.60
C LEU A 184 -5.13 11.65 -22.95
N GLY A 185 -6.05 12.57 -22.69
CA GLY A 185 -5.82 13.99 -22.97
C GLY A 185 -4.65 14.49 -22.13
N TRP A 186 -3.88 15.46 -22.64
CA TRP A 186 -2.74 16.03 -21.90
C TRP A 186 -3.10 16.48 -20.47
N ARG A 187 -4.36 16.86 -20.26
CA ARG A 187 -4.95 17.23 -18.95
C ARG A 187 -4.99 16.06 -17.96
N GLU A 188 -5.27 14.85 -18.43
CA GLU A 188 -5.27 13.64 -17.62
C GLU A 188 -3.85 13.18 -17.27
N ILE A 189 -2.91 13.33 -18.21
CA ILE A 189 -1.49 13.00 -18.01
C ILE A 189 -0.85 13.94 -16.97
N LEU A 190 -1.17 15.23 -17.01
CA LEU A 190 -0.68 16.22 -16.04
C LEU A 190 -1.52 16.27 -14.74
N GLY A 191 -2.68 15.59 -14.70
CA GLY A 191 -3.57 15.56 -13.54
C GLY A 191 -4.24 16.91 -13.22
N VAL A 192 -4.50 17.72 -14.25
CA VAL A 192 -4.97 19.11 -14.10
C VAL A 192 -6.46 19.22 -14.48
N PRO A 193 -7.31 19.88 -13.67
CA PRO A 193 -8.72 20.12 -13.99
C PRO A 193 -8.93 20.86 -15.33
N HIS A 194 -10.06 20.62 -15.99
CA HIS A 194 -10.36 21.19 -17.32
C HIS A 194 -10.44 22.73 -17.34
N GLU A 195 -10.76 23.37 -16.22
CA GLU A 195 -10.87 24.84 -16.09
C GLU A 195 -9.60 25.52 -15.57
N SER A 196 -8.45 24.83 -15.57
CA SER A 196 -7.24 25.37 -14.96
C SER A 196 -6.56 26.44 -15.80
N ASP A 197 -5.96 27.44 -15.14
CA ASP A 197 -5.09 28.42 -15.80
C ASP A 197 -3.70 27.82 -16.13
N PHE A 198 -2.99 28.44 -17.07
CA PHE A 198 -1.66 28.02 -17.52
C PHE A 198 -0.62 28.03 -16.38
N ALA A 199 -0.77 28.90 -15.39
CA ALA A 199 0.07 28.89 -14.19
C ALA A 199 -0.05 27.56 -13.41
N THR A 200 -1.27 27.03 -13.28
CA THR A 200 -1.55 25.75 -12.62
C THR A 200 -0.99 24.59 -13.43
N VAL A 201 -1.14 24.63 -14.77
CA VAL A 201 -0.56 23.63 -15.69
C VAL A 201 0.97 23.57 -15.55
N ARG A 202 1.62 24.74 -15.50
CA ARG A 202 3.07 24.85 -15.32
C ARG A 202 3.53 24.31 -13.96
N SER A 203 2.79 24.60 -12.89
CA SER A 203 3.07 24.06 -11.55
C SER A 203 2.98 22.54 -11.53
N ALA A 204 1.93 21.98 -12.14
CA ALA A 204 1.74 20.53 -12.26
C ALA A 204 2.88 19.86 -13.06
N TYR A 205 3.32 20.47 -14.15
CA TYR A 205 4.49 20.01 -14.92
C TYR A 205 5.75 19.94 -14.06
N TYR A 206 6.10 21.00 -13.34
CA TYR A 206 7.31 20.99 -12.49
C TYR A 206 7.21 20.01 -11.33
N GLY A 207 6.01 19.83 -10.77
CA GLY A 207 5.75 18.80 -9.77
C GLY A 207 5.99 17.39 -10.31
N ALA A 208 5.41 17.07 -11.47
CA ALA A 208 5.56 15.77 -12.12
C ALA A 208 7.00 15.51 -12.59
N ALA A 209 7.69 16.53 -13.10
CA ALA A 209 9.08 16.45 -13.52
C ALA A 209 10.02 16.14 -12.36
N ARG A 210 9.84 16.79 -11.19
CA ARG A 210 10.62 16.47 -9.97
C ARG A 210 10.44 15.02 -9.51
N VAL A 211 9.27 14.43 -9.75
CA VAL A 211 9.00 13.04 -9.36
C VAL A 211 9.62 12.06 -10.35
N HIS A 212 9.52 12.31 -11.65
CA HIS A 212 9.85 11.32 -12.68
C HIS A 212 11.17 11.56 -13.44
N HIS A 213 11.92 12.61 -13.12
CA HIS A 213 13.19 12.95 -13.78
C HIS A 213 14.18 11.76 -13.85
N PRO A 214 14.80 11.49 -15.01
CA PRO A 214 15.70 10.34 -15.20
C PRO A 214 16.95 10.38 -14.31
N ASP A 215 17.53 11.57 -14.10
CA ASP A 215 18.83 11.71 -13.40
C ASP A 215 18.73 12.18 -11.94
N GLY A 216 17.53 12.16 -11.34
CA GLY A 216 17.36 12.66 -9.96
C GLY A 216 15.94 12.71 -9.41
N GLY A 217 14.98 12.09 -10.10
CA GLY A 217 13.60 12.01 -9.64
C GLY A 217 13.43 11.03 -8.48
N ILE A 218 12.36 11.20 -7.71
CA ILE A 218 11.96 10.28 -6.63
C ILE A 218 11.64 8.89 -7.20
N PHE A 219 11.06 8.84 -8.41
CA PHE A 219 10.75 7.64 -9.18
C PHE A 219 11.17 7.84 -10.65
N PRO A 220 12.46 7.65 -10.98
CA PRO A 220 12.97 7.91 -12.33
C PRO A 220 12.26 7.01 -13.36
N ASN A 221 11.62 7.62 -14.35
CA ASN A 221 10.92 6.90 -15.41
C ASN A 221 10.91 7.73 -16.72
N GLU A 222 11.66 7.27 -17.70
CA GLU A 222 11.85 7.97 -18.97
C GLU A 222 10.57 8.02 -19.83
N GLU A 223 9.81 6.92 -19.89
CA GLU A 223 8.56 6.84 -20.66
C GLU A 223 7.50 7.79 -20.11
N LYS A 224 7.38 7.86 -18.78
CA LYS A 224 6.48 8.81 -18.11
C LYS A 224 6.90 10.25 -18.34
N MET A 225 8.20 10.56 -18.31
CA MET A 225 8.69 11.91 -18.59
C MET A 225 8.41 12.32 -20.04
N LYS A 226 8.54 11.42 -21.01
CA LYS A 226 8.19 11.69 -22.41
C LYS A 226 6.70 12.05 -22.54
N ALA A 227 5.82 11.31 -21.89
CA ALA A 227 4.38 11.59 -21.88
C ALA A 227 4.06 12.95 -21.22
N ILE A 228 4.71 13.28 -20.09
CA ILE A 228 4.55 14.55 -19.38
C ILE A 228 5.02 15.74 -20.23
N ASN A 229 6.15 15.60 -20.92
CA ASN A 229 6.69 16.64 -21.80
C ASN A 229 5.76 16.88 -23.00
N GLN A 230 5.30 15.81 -23.65
CA GLN A 230 4.33 15.91 -24.76
C GLN A 230 3.01 16.57 -24.31
N ALA A 231 2.53 16.23 -23.12
CA ALA A 231 1.34 16.84 -22.55
C ALA A 231 1.52 18.34 -22.29
N PHE A 232 2.70 18.75 -21.81
CA PHE A 232 3.00 20.16 -21.57
C PHE A 232 3.15 20.97 -22.87
N GLU A 233 3.71 20.38 -23.92
CA GLU A 233 3.76 21.00 -25.25
C GLU A 233 2.36 21.19 -25.85
N GLN A 234 1.50 20.18 -25.74
CA GLN A 234 0.09 20.31 -26.16
C GLN A 234 -0.64 21.41 -25.37
N ALA A 235 -0.37 21.54 -24.08
CA ALA A 235 -0.93 22.61 -23.26
C ALA A 235 -0.43 24.00 -23.70
N LYS A 236 0.86 24.15 -24.07
CA LYS A 236 1.38 25.43 -24.58
C LYS A 236 0.68 25.86 -25.87
N LEU A 237 0.46 24.92 -26.79
CA LEU A 237 -0.26 25.16 -28.04
C LEU A 237 -1.70 25.62 -27.79
N GLU A 238 -2.40 25.01 -26.83
CA GLU A 238 -3.78 25.35 -26.49
C GLU A 238 -3.91 26.73 -25.82
N TYR A 239 -2.93 27.14 -25.02
CA TYR A 239 -2.91 28.45 -24.33
C TYR A 239 -2.15 29.55 -25.12
N GLY A 240 -1.63 29.24 -26.32
CA GLY A 240 -0.92 30.18 -27.19
C GLY A 240 0.37 30.74 -26.60
N LYS A 241 1.17 29.90 -25.94
CA LYS A 241 2.40 30.27 -25.21
C LYS A 241 3.67 29.65 -25.74
#